data_AF-A0A7S4MKL4-F1
#
_entry.id   AF-A0A7S4MKL4-F1
#
_cell.length_a   1.000
_cell.length_b   1.000
_cell.length_c   1.000
_cell.angle_alpha   90.00
_cell.angle_beta   90.00
_cell.angle_gamma   90.00
#
_symmetry.space_group_name_H-M   'P 1'
#
loop_
_entity.id
_entity.type
_entity.pdbx_description
1 polymer ?
#
loop_
_entity_poly.entity_id
_entity_poly.type
_entity_poly.pdbx_seq_one_letter_code
_entity_poly.pdbx_strand_id
1 'polypeptide(L)'
;FELEAGVMLSEEFRNEIKEQFEIAKDTLILKGPFLLYNKDLAKDLAEKYSDFNTITRICDNEKFPQNIIQLNPYLQKYADTEFPAFVYKYFCDNGRYNELLSDYLQPVVTTNSVDTLSEFLVPHPKYSWIQSIRTGAWGSASTALLQEAFVETDSVSRRSVLLGLSKLANLASNAHPDYTIDHARYLNDYQQIKDPSNPIPQDPNSFIDKHLKAGEFVDAMELYSHTTLLRNEEGNSEVLFAIWAHSVAGDDWYNIAENWRTNQIGDATVENLIKQSFLVQLCQSGSSQGFWNSEMLKTVMKNYYDSINKEFDAPEEQRKSLDRLLMITLRYCEETSRTQ
;
A
#
# COMPACT_ATOMS: atom_id res chain seq x y z
N PHE A 1 21.24 -36.46 -57.32
CA PHE A 1 22.24 -36.56 -56.24
C PHE A 1 21.55 -37.23 -55.07
N GLU A 2 21.68 -38.55 -55.01
CA GLU A 2 21.19 -39.39 -53.93
C GLU A 2 22.04 -39.08 -52.69
N LEU A 3 21.40 -38.66 -51.61
CA LEU A 3 22.05 -38.55 -50.31
C LEU A 3 22.20 -39.98 -49.78
N GLU A 4 23.44 -40.49 -49.81
CA GLU A 4 23.79 -41.77 -49.20
C GLU A 4 23.35 -41.78 -47.73
N ALA A 5 22.53 -42.77 -47.41
CA ALA A 5 22.05 -43.07 -46.07
C ALA A 5 23.24 -43.43 -45.18
N GLY A 6 23.74 -42.48 -44.38
CA GLY A 6 24.79 -42.81 -43.41
C GLY A 6 25.62 -41.67 -42.83
N VAL A 7 25.46 -40.41 -43.26
CA VAL A 7 26.13 -39.31 -42.56
C VAL A 7 25.32 -38.94 -41.32
N MET A 8 25.70 -39.52 -40.18
CA MET A 8 25.42 -38.93 -38.87
C MET A 8 26.03 -37.53 -38.88
N LEU A 9 25.25 -36.52 -39.31
CA LEU A 9 25.63 -35.12 -39.12
C LEU A 9 26.00 -34.99 -37.64
N SER A 10 27.22 -34.52 -37.34
CA SER A 10 27.59 -34.19 -35.97
C SER A 10 26.56 -33.20 -35.41
N GLU A 11 26.25 -33.30 -34.12
CA GLU A 11 25.31 -32.38 -33.47
C GLU A 11 25.74 -30.92 -33.67
N GLU A 12 27.05 -30.67 -33.71
CA GLU A 12 27.65 -29.37 -33.99
C GLU A 12 27.27 -28.82 -35.38
N PHE A 13 27.38 -29.61 -36.45
CA PHE A 13 27.02 -29.17 -37.80
C PHE A 13 25.50 -28.99 -37.97
N ARG A 14 24.69 -29.79 -37.26
CA ARG A 14 23.23 -29.58 -37.19
C ARG A 14 22.87 -28.29 -36.47
N ASN A 15 23.57 -27.95 -35.39
CA ASN A 15 23.34 -26.72 -34.65
C ASN A 15 23.78 -25.49 -35.47
N GLU A 16 24.90 -25.58 -36.18
CA GLU A 16 25.40 -24.50 -37.04
C GLU A 16 24.48 -24.25 -38.25
N ILE A 17 23.95 -25.29 -38.89
CA ILE A 17 22.96 -25.12 -39.96
C ILE A 17 21.65 -24.52 -39.43
N LYS A 18 21.21 -24.92 -38.22
CA LYS A 18 20.04 -24.31 -37.59
C LYS A 18 20.28 -22.84 -37.29
N GLU A 19 21.45 -22.48 -36.77
CA GLU A 19 21.81 -21.10 -36.47
C GLU A 19 21.87 -20.25 -37.74
N GLN A 20 22.49 -20.76 -38.80
CA GLN A 20 22.50 -20.10 -40.12
C GLN A 20 21.09 -19.95 -40.71
N PHE A 21 20.22 -20.94 -40.52
CA PHE A 21 18.82 -20.86 -40.93
C PHE A 21 18.06 -19.79 -40.14
N GLU A 22 18.23 -19.73 -38.82
CA GLU A 22 17.62 -18.71 -37.95
C GLU A 22 18.11 -17.30 -38.30
N ILE A 23 19.41 -17.12 -38.56
CA ILE A 23 19.98 -15.84 -39.02
C ILE A 23 19.39 -15.44 -40.38
N ALA A 24 19.33 -16.36 -41.34
CA ALA A 24 18.77 -16.09 -42.65
C ALA A 24 17.26 -15.78 -42.57
N LYS A 25 16.52 -16.49 -41.71
CA LYS A 25 15.11 -16.26 -41.41
C LYS A 25 14.89 -14.85 -40.87
N ASP A 26 15.62 -14.45 -39.83
CA ASP A 26 15.54 -13.11 -39.26
C ASP A 26 15.92 -12.02 -40.28
N THR A 27 16.93 -12.27 -41.11
CA THR A 27 17.41 -11.27 -42.07
C THR A 27 16.42 -11.07 -43.22
N LEU A 28 15.80 -12.15 -43.72
CA LEU A 28 14.85 -12.10 -44.83
C LEU A 28 13.45 -11.67 -44.40
N ILE A 29 12.99 -12.14 -43.23
CA ILE A 29 11.63 -11.92 -42.74
C ILE A 29 11.53 -10.62 -41.91
N LEU A 30 12.41 -10.41 -40.92
CA LEU A 30 12.35 -9.26 -40.00
C LEU A 30 13.04 -7.99 -40.53
N LYS A 31 14.12 -8.12 -41.28
CA LYS A 31 14.94 -6.98 -41.78
C LYS A 31 14.94 -6.83 -43.30
N GLY A 32 14.25 -7.71 -44.02
CA GLY A 32 14.34 -7.86 -45.46
C GLY A 32 13.22 -7.17 -46.26
N PRO A 33 13.26 -7.29 -47.60
CA PRO A 33 12.33 -6.63 -48.53
C PRO A 33 10.87 -7.06 -48.34
N PHE A 34 10.59 -8.23 -47.75
CA PHE A 34 9.25 -8.80 -47.69
C PHE A 34 8.30 -8.00 -46.82
N LEU A 35 8.78 -7.42 -45.71
CA LEU A 35 7.97 -6.53 -44.86
C LEU A 35 7.58 -5.23 -45.59
N LEU A 36 8.40 -4.80 -46.55
CA LEU A 36 8.24 -3.54 -47.30
C LEU A 36 7.49 -3.70 -48.63
N TYR A 37 7.63 -4.84 -49.32
CA TYR A 37 7.12 -5.05 -50.67
C TYR A 37 5.88 -5.97 -50.77
N ASN A 38 5.73 -6.96 -49.89
CA ASN A 38 4.58 -7.87 -49.94
C ASN A 38 4.22 -8.41 -48.55
N LYS A 39 3.34 -7.68 -47.86
CA LYS A 39 2.89 -8.01 -46.49
C LYS A 39 2.20 -9.37 -46.41
N ASP A 40 1.45 -9.77 -47.43
CA ASP A 40 0.70 -11.03 -47.42
C ASP A 40 1.64 -12.24 -47.44
N LEU A 41 2.68 -12.19 -48.27
CA LEU A 41 3.69 -13.25 -48.32
C LEU A 41 4.51 -13.31 -47.02
N ALA A 42 4.79 -12.15 -46.42
CA ALA A 42 5.47 -12.09 -45.13
C ALA A 42 4.61 -12.70 -44.01
N LYS A 43 3.28 -12.48 -44.02
CA LYS A 43 2.34 -13.13 -43.10
C LYS A 43 2.33 -14.64 -43.29
N ASP A 44 2.20 -15.13 -44.52
CA ASP A 44 2.20 -16.57 -44.82
C ASP A 44 3.48 -17.28 -44.35
N LEU A 45 4.64 -16.63 -44.56
CA LEU A 45 5.93 -17.14 -44.09
C LEU A 45 6.00 -17.12 -42.55
N ALA A 46 5.60 -16.03 -41.92
CA ALA A 46 5.63 -15.93 -40.46
C ALA A 46 4.69 -16.93 -39.80
N GLU A 47 3.51 -17.19 -40.38
CA GLU A 47 2.61 -18.25 -39.95
C GLU A 47 3.23 -19.64 -40.11
N LYS A 48 3.86 -19.91 -41.26
CA LYS A 48 4.50 -21.21 -41.55
C LYS A 48 5.63 -21.53 -40.58
N TYR A 49 6.40 -20.53 -40.17
CA TYR A 49 7.51 -20.69 -39.22
C TYR A 49 7.14 -20.36 -37.77
N SER A 50 5.87 -20.04 -37.50
CA SER A 50 5.39 -19.60 -36.18
C SER A 50 6.24 -18.46 -35.59
N ASP A 51 6.67 -17.52 -36.43
CA ASP A 51 7.46 -16.35 -36.02
C ASP A 51 6.54 -15.24 -35.53
N PHE A 52 6.24 -15.32 -34.23
CA PHE A 52 5.37 -14.41 -33.51
C PHE A 52 5.82 -12.94 -33.53
N ASN A 53 7.14 -12.70 -33.54
CA ASN A 53 7.70 -11.35 -33.57
C ASN A 53 7.39 -10.66 -34.90
N THR A 54 7.55 -11.38 -36.02
CA THR A 54 7.23 -10.85 -37.34
C THR A 54 5.73 -10.62 -37.49
N ILE A 55 4.87 -11.57 -37.08
CA ILE A 55 3.40 -11.40 -37.17
C ILE A 55 2.98 -10.13 -36.43
N THR A 56 3.49 -9.93 -35.21
CA THR A 56 3.18 -8.77 -34.39
C THR A 56 3.62 -7.48 -35.08
N ARG A 57 4.85 -7.41 -35.60
CA ARG A 57 5.38 -6.22 -36.31
C ARG A 57 4.64 -5.92 -37.61
N ILE A 58 4.23 -6.94 -38.37
CA ILE A 58 3.46 -6.73 -39.60
C ILE A 58 2.10 -6.10 -39.27
N CYS A 59 1.41 -6.64 -38.26
CA CYS A 59 0.13 -6.10 -37.81
C CYS A 59 0.29 -4.68 -37.23
N ASP A 60 1.42 -4.41 -36.56
CA ASP A 60 1.70 -3.12 -35.95
C ASP A 60 1.99 -1.98 -36.93
N ASN A 61 2.38 -2.32 -38.17
CA ASN A 61 2.57 -1.32 -39.22
C ASN A 61 1.26 -0.64 -39.65
N GLU A 62 0.11 -1.11 -39.18
CA GLU A 62 -1.19 -0.50 -39.43
C GLU A 62 -1.61 0.44 -38.32
N LYS A 63 -2.43 1.43 -38.64
CA LYS A 63 -2.93 2.38 -37.64
C LYS A 63 -4.01 1.73 -36.77
N PHE A 64 -4.03 2.08 -35.49
CA PHE A 64 -5.15 1.75 -34.60
C PHE A 64 -6.48 2.27 -35.16
N PRO A 65 -7.57 1.47 -35.17
CA PRO A 65 -7.74 0.14 -34.55
C PRO A 65 -7.47 -1.06 -35.47
N GLN A 66 -7.03 -0.84 -36.71
CA GLN A 66 -6.90 -1.91 -37.71
C GLN A 66 -5.81 -2.93 -37.31
N ASN A 67 -4.74 -2.48 -36.66
CA ASN A 67 -3.68 -3.33 -36.11
C ASN A 67 -4.23 -4.44 -35.21
N ILE A 68 -5.11 -4.10 -34.26
CA ILE A 68 -5.71 -5.06 -33.31
C ILE A 68 -6.70 -5.98 -34.02
N ILE A 69 -7.50 -5.43 -34.94
CA ILE A 69 -8.48 -6.21 -35.69
C ILE A 69 -7.76 -7.30 -36.52
N GLN A 70 -6.60 -6.99 -37.10
CA GLN A 70 -5.78 -7.98 -37.81
C GLN A 70 -5.09 -8.98 -36.89
N LEU A 71 -4.84 -8.61 -35.63
CA LEU A 71 -4.15 -9.45 -34.66
C LEU A 71 -5.08 -10.45 -33.95
N ASN A 72 -6.36 -10.12 -33.77
CA ASN A 72 -7.36 -10.98 -33.13
C ASN A 72 -7.45 -12.41 -33.70
N PRO A 73 -7.47 -12.64 -35.03
CA PRO A 73 -7.50 -14.00 -35.60
C PRO A 73 -6.27 -14.81 -35.21
N TYR A 74 -5.10 -14.17 -35.14
CA TYR A 74 -3.86 -14.81 -34.73
C TYR A 74 -3.86 -15.15 -33.24
N LEU A 75 -4.37 -14.25 -32.42
CA LEU A 75 -4.53 -14.48 -30.99
C LEU A 75 -5.47 -15.66 -30.70
N GLN A 76 -6.54 -15.83 -31.48
CA GLN A 76 -7.43 -16.99 -31.39
C GLN A 76 -6.78 -18.27 -31.91
N LYS A 77 -6.10 -18.20 -33.07
CA LYS A 77 -5.43 -19.35 -33.70
C LYS A 77 -4.31 -19.93 -32.83
N TYR A 78 -3.63 -19.07 -32.07
CA TYR A 78 -2.50 -19.43 -31.22
C TYR A 78 -2.80 -19.22 -29.73
N ALA A 79 -4.08 -19.32 -29.32
CA ALA A 79 -4.49 -19.06 -27.94
C ALA A 79 -3.80 -19.98 -26.91
N ASP A 80 -3.57 -21.25 -27.26
CA ASP A 80 -2.91 -22.23 -26.39
C ASP A 80 -1.36 -22.19 -26.45
N THR A 81 -0.77 -21.24 -27.19
CA THR A 81 0.69 -21.04 -27.22
C THR A 81 1.10 -19.79 -26.43
N GLU A 82 2.41 -19.51 -26.33
CA GLU A 82 2.92 -18.29 -25.68
C GLU A 82 2.66 -17.00 -26.48
N PHE A 83 1.99 -17.08 -27.62
CA PHE A 83 1.76 -15.94 -28.51
C PHE A 83 0.99 -14.78 -27.86
N PRO A 84 -0.16 -15.00 -27.18
CA PRO A 84 -0.88 -13.91 -26.53
C PRO A 84 -0.03 -13.19 -25.49
N ALA A 85 0.72 -13.93 -24.66
CA ALA A 85 1.61 -13.36 -23.66
C ALA A 85 2.73 -12.51 -24.30
N PHE A 86 3.32 -12.97 -25.41
CA PHE A 86 4.30 -12.20 -26.17
C PHE A 86 3.72 -10.89 -26.70
N VAL A 87 2.52 -10.94 -27.28
CA VAL A 87 1.82 -9.76 -27.81
C VAL A 87 1.53 -8.76 -26.70
N TYR A 88 0.99 -9.21 -25.56
CA TYR A 88 0.70 -8.33 -24.43
C TYR A 88 1.95 -7.64 -23.92
N LYS A 89 3.05 -8.40 -23.76
CA LYS A 89 4.35 -7.85 -23.39
C LYS A 89 4.84 -6.81 -24.39
N TYR A 90 4.74 -7.07 -25.69
CA TYR A 90 5.13 -6.12 -26.73
C TYR A 90 4.36 -4.80 -26.64
N PHE A 91 3.05 -4.84 -26.41
CA PHE A 91 2.26 -3.62 -26.25
C PHE A 91 2.56 -2.89 -24.93
N CYS A 92 2.79 -3.62 -23.84
CA CYS A 92 3.19 -3.05 -22.55
C CYS A 92 4.55 -2.36 -22.60
N ASP A 93 5.55 -2.99 -23.24
CA ASP A 93 6.90 -2.45 -23.42
C ASP A 93 6.90 -1.16 -24.26
N ASN A 94 5.96 -1.05 -25.21
CA ASN A 94 5.75 0.15 -26.02
C ASN A 94 4.85 1.20 -25.36
N GLY A 95 4.35 0.98 -24.14
CA GLY A 95 3.47 1.91 -23.43
C GLY A 95 2.03 2.00 -23.94
N ARG A 96 1.59 1.05 -24.78
CA ARG A 96 0.30 1.08 -25.49
C ARG A 96 -0.80 0.30 -24.77
N TYR A 97 -0.98 0.60 -23.49
CA TYR A 97 -1.98 -0.07 -22.64
C TYR A 97 -3.42 0.27 -23.03
N ASN A 98 -3.65 1.46 -23.58
CA ASN A 98 -4.94 1.89 -24.12
C ASN A 98 -5.41 1.02 -25.28
N GLU A 99 -4.48 0.52 -26.09
CA GLU A 99 -4.77 -0.39 -27.20
C GLU A 99 -5.16 -1.77 -26.68
N LEU A 100 -4.42 -2.30 -25.70
CA LEU A 100 -4.74 -3.57 -25.02
C LEU A 100 -6.09 -3.54 -24.29
N LEU A 101 -6.41 -2.42 -23.65
CA LEU A 101 -7.66 -2.21 -22.90
C LEU A 101 -8.80 -1.69 -23.79
N SER A 102 -8.64 -1.69 -25.11
CA SER A 102 -9.70 -1.28 -26.01
C SER A 102 -10.75 -2.36 -26.20
N ASP A 103 -11.95 -1.99 -26.63
CA ASP A 103 -13.02 -2.95 -26.96
C ASP A 103 -12.74 -3.71 -28.28
N TYR A 104 -11.70 -3.30 -29.02
CA TYR A 104 -11.32 -3.93 -30.28
C TYR A 104 -10.53 -5.22 -30.08
N LEU A 105 -9.89 -5.40 -28.92
CA LEU A 105 -9.19 -6.64 -28.58
C LEU A 105 -10.21 -7.66 -28.10
N GLN A 106 -10.39 -8.75 -28.85
CA GLN A 106 -11.33 -9.80 -28.45
C GLN A 106 -10.75 -10.59 -27.29
N PRO A 107 -11.58 -10.99 -26.31
CA PRO A 107 -11.13 -11.83 -25.20
C PRO A 107 -10.60 -13.15 -25.76
N VAL A 108 -9.37 -13.48 -25.41
CA VAL A 108 -8.72 -14.73 -25.80
C VAL A 108 -8.90 -15.68 -24.63
N VAL A 109 -9.75 -16.68 -24.84
CA VAL A 109 -10.07 -17.68 -23.84
C VAL A 109 -9.35 -18.96 -24.24
N THR A 110 -8.44 -19.42 -23.39
CA THR A 110 -7.76 -20.71 -23.59
C THR A 110 -8.74 -21.88 -23.41
N THR A 111 -8.32 -23.07 -23.80
CA THR A 111 -9.03 -24.34 -23.55
C THR A 111 -9.49 -24.53 -22.10
N ASN A 112 -8.83 -23.88 -21.13
CA ASN A 112 -9.19 -23.91 -19.70
C ASN A 112 -10.18 -22.81 -19.27
N SER A 113 -10.81 -22.09 -20.20
CA SER A 113 -11.76 -20.99 -19.93
C SER A 113 -11.17 -19.77 -19.19
N VAL A 114 -9.84 -19.63 -19.17
CA VAL A 114 -9.14 -18.50 -18.55
C VAL A 114 -8.90 -17.40 -19.59
N ASP A 115 -9.27 -16.16 -19.25
CA ASP A 115 -8.93 -14.96 -20.02
C ASP A 115 -7.44 -14.67 -19.86
N THR A 116 -6.67 -14.90 -20.94
CA THR A 116 -5.21 -14.78 -20.94
C THR A 116 -4.74 -13.35 -20.64
N LEU A 117 -5.55 -12.34 -20.98
CA LEU A 117 -5.22 -10.95 -20.70
C LEU A 117 -5.34 -10.66 -19.21
N SER A 118 -6.41 -11.15 -18.57
CA SER A 118 -6.61 -10.98 -17.14
C SER A 118 -5.49 -11.63 -16.32
N GLU A 119 -5.05 -12.83 -16.70
CA GLU A 119 -3.92 -13.53 -16.07
C GLU A 119 -2.60 -12.76 -16.23
N PHE A 120 -2.31 -12.28 -17.45
CA PHE A 120 -1.11 -11.50 -17.73
C PHE A 120 -1.05 -10.18 -16.95
N LEU A 121 -2.21 -9.56 -16.67
CA LEU A 121 -2.28 -8.29 -15.97
C LEU A 121 -2.20 -8.42 -14.44
N VAL A 122 -2.44 -9.60 -13.85
CA VAL A 122 -2.33 -9.81 -12.38
C VAL A 122 -1.06 -9.21 -11.76
N PRO A 123 0.17 -9.42 -12.29
CA PRO A 123 1.39 -8.82 -11.73
C PRO A 123 1.49 -7.28 -11.89
N HIS A 124 0.56 -6.65 -12.61
CA HIS A 124 0.53 -5.21 -12.86
C HIS A 124 -0.78 -4.58 -12.31
N PRO A 125 -0.87 -4.36 -10.97
CA PRO A 125 -2.07 -3.83 -10.31
C PRO A 125 -2.63 -2.58 -10.97
N LYS A 126 -1.76 -1.64 -11.35
CA LYS A 126 -2.08 -0.39 -12.06
C LYS A 126 -3.04 -0.53 -13.25
N TYR A 127 -2.98 -1.63 -13.98
CA TYR A 127 -3.81 -1.86 -15.18
C TYR A 127 -4.83 -2.98 -14.99
N SER A 128 -4.57 -3.94 -14.10
CA SER A 128 -5.45 -5.09 -13.89
C SER A 128 -6.83 -4.71 -13.34
N TRP A 129 -6.92 -3.65 -12.52
CA TRP A 129 -8.21 -3.20 -12.00
C TRP A 129 -9.14 -2.67 -13.10
N ILE A 130 -8.60 -2.03 -14.13
CA ILE A 130 -9.38 -1.49 -15.26
C ILE A 130 -10.00 -2.66 -16.04
N GLN A 131 -9.18 -3.66 -16.35
CA GLN A 131 -9.66 -4.86 -17.05
C GLN A 131 -10.69 -5.62 -16.21
N SER A 132 -10.45 -5.76 -14.90
CA SER A 132 -11.37 -6.43 -13.98
C SER A 132 -12.72 -5.73 -13.87
N ILE A 133 -12.75 -4.39 -13.93
CA ILE A 133 -14.02 -3.63 -13.99
C ILE A 133 -14.75 -3.89 -15.32
N ARG A 134 -14.04 -3.90 -16.45
CA ARG A 134 -14.62 -4.16 -17.76
C ARG A 134 -15.23 -5.55 -17.88
N THR A 135 -14.59 -6.56 -17.30
CA THR A 135 -15.07 -7.95 -17.30
C THR A 135 -16.13 -8.22 -16.21
N GLY A 136 -16.45 -7.25 -15.37
CA GLY A 136 -17.39 -7.41 -14.26
C GLY A 136 -16.83 -8.20 -13.06
N ALA A 137 -15.53 -8.46 -13.04
CA ALA A 137 -14.82 -9.09 -11.92
C ALA A 137 -14.52 -8.07 -10.80
N TRP A 138 -15.58 -7.54 -10.18
CA TRP A 138 -15.50 -6.47 -9.17
C TRP A 138 -14.64 -6.82 -7.95
N GLY A 139 -14.63 -8.09 -7.52
CA GLY A 139 -13.78 -8.55 -6.43
C GLY A 139 -12.28 -8.43 -6.75
N SER A 140 -11.87 -8.94 -7.91
CA SER A 140 -10.49 -8.81 -8.40
C SER A 140 -10.08 -7.36 -8.63
N ALA A 141 -11.01 -6.52 -9.09
CA ALA A 141 -10.78 -5.08 -9.22
C ALA A 141 -10.51 -4.42 -7.86
N SER A 142 -11.29 -4.77 -6.83
CA SER A 142 -11.11 -4.24 -5.48
C SER A 142 -9.73 -4.59 -4.91
N THR A 143 -9.30 -5.84 -5.06
CA THR A 143 -7.98 -6.30 -4.58
C THR A 143 -6.83 -5.62 -5.32
N ALA A 144 -6.94 -5.47 -6.65
CA ALA A 144 -5.92 -4.79 -7.44
C ALA A 144 -5.81 -3.28 -7.11
N LEU A 145 -6.96 -2.60 -6.93
CA LEU A 145 -7.00 -1.20 -6.50
C LEU A 145 -6.41 -1.02 -5.10
N LEU A 146 -6.63 -1.98 -4.20
CA LEU A 146 -6.07 -1.94 -2.85
C LEU A 146 -4.54 -2.09 -2.89
N GLN A 147 -4.01 -3.00 -3.70
CA GLN A 147 -2.57 -3.15 -3.91
C GLN A 147 -1.94 -1.89 -4.51
N GLU A 148 -2.55 -1.30 -5.55
CA GLU A 148 -2.09 -0.05 -6.14
C GLU A 148 -2.13 1.10 -5.12
N ALA A 149 -3.16 1.16 -4.28
CA ALA A 149 -3.27 2.15 -3.21
C ALA A 149 -2.16 2.01 -2.15
N PHE A 150 -1.69 0.79 -1.87
CA PHE A 150 -0.57 0.58 -0.93
C PHE A 150 0.79 0.94 -1.53
N VAL A 151 0.96 0.76 -2.84
CA VAL A 151 2.16 1.19 -3.56
C VAL A 151 2.23 2.71 -3.69
N GLU A 152 1.08 3.39 -3.74
CA GLU A 152 0.99 4.84 -3.83
C GLU A 152 1.48 5.56 -2.56
N THR A 153 2.67 6.15 -2.63
CA THR A 153 3.28 6.93 -1.53
C THR A 153 3.30 8.44 -1.80
N ASP A 154 3.14 8.85 -3.05
CA ASP A 154 3.50 10.20 -3.49
C ASP A 154 2.34 11.18 -3.35
N SER A 155 1.09 10.71 -3.48
CA SER A 155 -0.09 11.56 -3.42
C SER A 155 -1.20 10.98 -2.54
N VAL A 156 -1.54 11.71 -1.47
CA VAL A 156 -2.67 11.40 -0.58
C VAL A 156 -3.99 11.40 -1.35
N SER A 157 -4.20 12.40 -2.21
CA SER A 157 -5.42 12.51 -3.03
C SER A 157 -5.57 11.33 -3.99
N ARG A 158 -4.46 10.86 -4.58
CA ARG A 158 -4.49 9.69 -5.46
C ARG A 158 -4.80 8.40 -4.69
N ARG A 159 -4.13 8.19 -3.55
CA ARG A 159 -4.39 7.02 -2.71
C ARG A 159 -5.82 7.00 -2.18
N SER A 160 -6.40 8.14 -1.80
CA SER A 160 -7.79 8.20 -1.35
C SER A 160 -8.79 7.87 -2.46
N VAL A 161 -8.54 8.34 -3.69
CA VAL A 161 -9.34 7.97 -4.85
C VAL A 161 -9.25 6.47 -5.13
N LEU A 162 -8.05 5.88 -5.08
CA LEU A 162 -7.84 4.44 -5.29
C LEU A 162 -8.57 3.61 -4.23
N LEU A 163 -8.50 3.99 -2.95
CA LEU A 163 -9.23 3.33 -1.86
C LEU A 163 -10.74 3.51 -1.98
N GLY A 164 -11.19 4.70 -2.37
CA GLY A 164 -12.60 4.98 -2.64
C GLY A 164 -13.15 4.11 -3.77
N LEU A 165 -12.40 3.98 -4.87
CA LEU A 165 -12.74 3.08 -5.98
C LEU A 165 -12.70 1.61 -5.53
N SER A 166 -11.71 1.21 -4.74
CA SER A 166 -11.60 -0.16 -4.20
C SER A 166 -12.82 -0.49 -3.34
N LYS A 167 -13.29 0.45 -2.52
CA LYS A 167 -14.51 0.32 -1.72
C LYS A 167 -15.76 0.20 -2.59
N LEU A 168 -15.90 1.02 -3.63
CA LEU A 168 -17.02 0.93 -4.57
C LEU A 168 -17.03 -0.40 -5.32
N ALA A 169 -15.87 -0.88 -5.76
CA ALA A 169 -15.73 -2.18 -6.40
C ALA A 169 -16.07 -3.33 -5.43
N ASN A 170 -15.64 -3.24 -4.17
CA ASN A 170 -16.01 -4.22 -3.14
C ASN A 170 -17.54 -4.24 -2.93
N LEU A 171 -18.17 -3.08 -2.79
CA LEU A 171 -19.62 -2.95 -2.66
C LEU A 171 -20.37 -3.52 -3.87
N ALA A 172 -19.86 -3.30 -5.09
CA ALA A 172 -20.43 -3.90 -6.30
C ALA A 172 -20.25 -5.42 -6.37
N SER A 173 -19.21 -5.96 -5.72
CA SER A 173 -18.94 -7.41 -5.70
C SER A 173 -19.81 -8.21 -4.71
N ASN A 174 -20.60 -7.53 -3.86
CA ASN A 174 -21.32 -8.13 -2.71
C ASN A 174 -20.41 -8.92 -1.75
N ALA A 175 -19.08 -8.70 -1.78
CA ALA A 175 -18.13 -9.31 -0.86
C ALA A 175 -18.14 -8.60 0.51
N HIS A 176 -17.75 -9.30 1.57
CA HIS A 176 -17.78 -8.77 2.94
C HIS A 176 -16.78 -7.62 3.17
N PRO A 177 -17.08 -6.67 4.07
CA PRO A 177 -16.58 -5.30 3.97
C PRO A 177 -15.49 -4.91 4.98
N ASP A 178 -14.74 -5.83 5.58
CA ASP A 178 -13.96 -5.46 6.77
C ASP A 178 -12.65 -4.72 6.43
N TYR A 179 -11.76 -5.28 5.60
CA TYR A 179 -10.42 -4.69 5.43
C TYR A 179 -10.33 -3.44 4.55
N THR A 180 -11.13 -3.34 3.48
CA THR A 180 -11.08 -2.21 2.53
C THR A 180 -11.74 -0.96 3.10
N ILE A 181 -12.81 -1.13 3.89
CA ILE A 181 -13.51 -0.01 4.52
C ILE A 181 -12.65 0.63 5.61
N ASP A 182 -11.94 -0.19 6.37
CA ASP A 182 -11.08 0.30 7.46
C ASP A 182 -9.90 1.13 6.95
N HIS A 183 -9.23 0.72 5.86
CA HIS A 183 -8.16 1.51 5.25
C HIS A 183 -8.66 2.80 4.59
N ALA A 184 -9.82 2.76 3.92
CA ALA A 184 -10.41 3.95 3.32
C ALA A 184 -10.85 4.97 4.40
N ARG A 185 -11.32 4.48 5.56
CA ARG A 185 -11.68 5.32 6.70
C ARG A 185 -10.43 5.96 7.33
N TYR A 186 -9.37 5.17 7.58
CA TYR A 186 -8.08 5.68 8.06
C TYR A 186 -7.52 6.82 7.18
N LEU A 187 -7.56 6.66 5.86
CA LEU A 187 -7.00 7.69 4.97
C LEU A 187 -7.86 8.96 4.89
N ASN A 188 -9.18 8.82 5.01
CA ASN A 188 -10.10 9.95 5.06
C ASN A 188 -9.94 10.73 6.37
N ASP A 189 -9.77 10.03 7.48
CA ASP A 189 -9.52 10.63 8.78
C ASP A 189 -8.12 11.30 8.80
N TYR A 190 -7.10 10.68 8.18
CA TYR A 190 -5.78 11.31 7.96
C TYR A 190 -5.85 12.61 7.13
N GLN A 191 -6.68 12.64 6.07
CA GLN A 191 -6.90 13.83 5.24
C GLN A 191 -7.62 14.96 6.00
N GLN A 192 -8.42 14.64 7.01
CA GLN A 192 -9.07 15.65 7.87
C GLN A 192 -8.09 16.25 8.88
N ILE A 193 -7.13 15.46 9.36
CA ILE A 193 -6.19 15.86 10.41
C ILE A 193 -5.00 16.66 9.85
N LYS A 194 -4.51 16.41 8.62
CA LYS A 194 -3.31 17.09 8.08
C LYS A 194 -3.33 17.48 6.60
N ASP A 195 -2.52 18.50 6.29
CA ASP A 195 -2.33 19.09 4.96
C ASP A 195 -2.07 18.04 3.86
N PRO A 196 -2.67 18.19 2.67
CA PRO A 196 -2.57 17.26 1.54
C PRO A 196 -1.14 17.13 0.96
N SER A 197 -0.19 17.95 1.45
CA SER A 197 1.20 17.98 1.01
C SER A 197 2.13 17.06 1.81
N ASN A 198 1.68 16.46 2.92
CA ASN A 198 2.51 15.54 3.69
C ASN A 198 2.46 14.11 3.11
N PRO A 199 3.61 13.43 2.94
CA PRO A 199 3.65 12.05 2.49
C PRO A 199 2.94 11.14 3.49
N ILE A 200 2.21 10.16 2.97
CA ILE A 200 1.36 9.27 3.77
C ILE A 200 2.27 8.36 4.60
N PRO A 201 2.06 8.23 5.91
CA PRO A 201 2.82 7.28 6.71
C PRO A 201 2.59 5.86 6.21
N GLN A 202 3.67 5.16 5.88
CA GLN A 202 3.62 3.72 5.53
C GLN A 202 3.21 2.87 6.74
N ASP A 203 3.51 3.34 7.95
CA ASP A 203 3.19 2.69 9.22
C ASP A 203 2.58 3.73 10.20
N PRO A 204 1.33 3.52 10.69
CA PRO A 204 0.72 4.36 11.71
C PRO A 204 1.57 4.52 12.98
N ASN A 205 2.30 3.48 13.40
CA ASN A 205 3.10 3.51 14.64
C ASN A 205 4.29 4.47 14.53
N SER A 206 5.02 4.42 13.41
CA SER A 206 6.11 5.35 13.11
C SER A 206 5.67 6.83 13.14
N PHE A 207 4.41 7.09 12.80
CA PHE A 207 3.86 8.44 12.81
C PHE A 207 3.43 8.88 14.22
N ILE A 208 2.80 7.99 14.98
CA ILE A 208 2.51 8.22 16.41
C ILE A 208 3.84 8.50 17.13
N ASP A 209 4.88 7.71 16.90
CA ASP A 209 6.21 7.92 17.49
C ASP A 209 6.82 9.28 17.14
N LYS A 210 6.59 9.77 15.92
CA LYS A 210 7.04 11.11 15.52
C LYS A 210 6.33 12.21 16.31
N HIS A 211 5.02 12.09 16.48
CA HIS A 211 4.22 13.02 17.29
C HIS A 211 4.57 12.94 18.78
N LEU A 212 4.81 11.74 19.30
CA LEU A 212 5.29 11.54 20.67
C LEU A 212 6.63 12.23 20.92
N LYS A 213 7.57 12.15 19.97
CA LYS A 213 8.85 12.86 20.04
C LYS A 213 8.72 14.38 19.90
N ALA A 214 7.67 14.86 19.24
CA ALA A 214 7.39 16.29 19.10
C ALA A 214 6.65 16.89 20.32
N GLY A 215 6.13 16.06 21.23
CA GLY A 215 5.31 16.50 22.37
C GLY A 215 3.85 16.79 22.00
N GLU A 216 3.41 16.40 20.80
CA GLU A 216 2.06 16.62 20.28
C GLU A 216 1.15 15.43 20.66
N PHE A 217 0.86 15.29 21.96
CA PHE A 217 0.17 14.10 22.49
C PHE A 217 -1.31 14.01 22.13
N VAL A 218 -2.00 15.15 21.99
CA VAL A 218 -3.41 15.20 21.58
C VAL A 218 -3.55 14.72 20.14
N ASP A 219 -2.69 15.20 19.24
CA ASP A 219 -2.65 14.77 17.84
C ASP A 219 -2.32 13.28 17.74
N ALA A 220 -1.36 12.78 18.53
CA ALA A 220 -1.04 11.35 18.60
C ALA A 220 -2.25 10.51 19.04
N MET A 221 -3.03 10.99 20.00
CA MET A 221 -4.24 10.32 20.48
C MET A 221 -5.40 10.39 19.49
N GLU A 222 -5.56 11.51 18.78
CA GLU A 222 -6.52 11.65 17.69
C GLU A 222 -6.20 10.64 16.59
N LEU A 223 -4.95 10.55 16.16
CA LEU A 223 -4.48 9.55 15.19
C LEU A 223 -4.71 8.11 15.68
N TYR A 224 -4.47 7.83 16.97
CA TYR A 224 -4.78 6.54 17.58
C TYR A 224 -6.29 6.23 17.57
N SER A 225 -7.14 7.21 17.89
CA SER A 225 -8.60 7.03 17.92
C SER A 225 -9.18 6.72 16.54
N HIS A 226 -8.58 7.29 15.48
CA HIS A 226 -9.01 7.16 14.08
C HIS A 226 -8.40 5.96 13.35
N THR A 227 -7.38 5.30 13.90
CA THR A 227 -6.77 4.10 13.32
C THR A 227 -7.50 2.83 13.77
N THR A 228 -8.63 2.51 13.13
CA THR A 228 -9.40 1.28 13.44
C THR A 228 -8.62 -0.02 13.17
N LEU A 229 -7.57 0.03 12.33
CA LEU A 229 -6.65 -1.09 12.05
C LEU A 229 -5.75 -1.43 13.24
N LEU A 230 -5.49 -0.46 14.12
CA LEU A 230 -4.82 -0.65 15.42
C LEU A 230 -5.84 -1.04 16.50
N ARG A 231 -6.85 -1.86 16.20
CA ARG A 231 -7.81 -2.33 17.21
C ARG A 231 -7.85 -3.85 17.42
N ASN A 232 -7.14 -4.64 16.60
CA ASN A 232 -7.32 -6.09 16.61
C ASN A 232 -6.32 -6.95 17.40
N GLU A 233 -5.17 -6.46 17.89
CA GLU A 233 -4.24 -7.29 18.69
C GLU A 233 -3.46 -6.51 19.78
N GLU A 234 -2.84 -7.24 20.72
CA GLU A 234 -2.18 -6.80 21.97
C GLU A 234 -1.27 -5.56 21.84
N GLY A 235 -0.63 -5.36 20.68
CA GLY A 235 0.22 -4.18 20.39
C GLY A 235 -0.51 -2.83 20.48
N ASN A 236 -1.84 -2.82 20.40
CA ASN A 236 -2.63 -1.59 20.51
C ASN A 236 -2.73 -1.07 21.95
N SER A 237 -2.64 -1.97 22.92
CA SER A 237 -2.52 -1.60 24.33
C SER A 237 -1.16 -0.98 24.61
N GLU A 238 -0.11 -1.45 23.93
CA GLU A 238 1.25 -0.93 24.08
C GLU A 238 1.40 0.48 23.51
N VAL A 239 0.84 0.75 22.32
CA VAL A 239 0.88 2.10 21.71
C VAL A 239 0.07 3.10 22.55
N LEU A 240 -1.14 2.71 22.97
CA LEU A 240 -1.95 3.52 23.86
C LEU A 240 -1.21 3.80 25.18
N PHE A 241 -0.64 2.76 25.80
CA PHE A 241 0.17 2.90 27.01
C PHE A 241 1.39 3.80 26.77
N ALA A 242 2.04 3.71 25.61
CA ALA A 242 3.17 4.55 25.23
C ALA A 242 2.77 6.03 25.11
N ILE A 243 1.61 6.34 24.51
CA ILE A 243 1.11 7.72 24.41
C ILE A 243 0.91 8.30 25.82
N TRP A 244 0.23 7.57 26.70
CA TRP A 244 0.01 8.01 28.07
C TRP A 244 1.32 8.10 28.87
N ALA A 245 2.24 7.14 28.73
CA ALA A 245 3.53 7.17 29.40
C ALA A 245 4.39 8.36 28.96
N HIS A 246 4.42 8.67 27.67
CA HIS A 246 5.14 9.84 27.16
C HIS A 246 4.48 11.15 27.58
N SER A 247 3.14 11.19 27.69
CA SER A 247 2.45 12.38 28.21
C SER A 247 2.81 12.68 29.67
N VAL A 248 2.98 11.64 30.51
CA VAL A 248 3.45 11.80 31.89
C VAL A 248 4.92 12.18 31.93
N ALA A 249 5.75 11.59 31.08
CA ALA A 249 7.19 11.87 31.05
C ALA A 249 7.54 13.23 30.44
N GLY A 250 6.67 13.80 29.60
CA GLY A 250 6.86 15.13 29.01
C GLY A 250 6.73 16.27 30.01
N ASP A 251 6.09 16.03 31.15
CA ASP A 251 6.00 16.99 32.25
C ASP A 251 7.17 16.77 33.24
N ASP A 252 7.87 17.84 33.63
CA ASP A 252 9.01 17.83 34.57
C ASP A 252 8.57 17.63 36.05
N TRP A 253 7.82 16.56 36.33
CA TRP A 253 7.23 16.30 37.65
C TRP A 253 8.26 16.26 38.79
N TYR A 254 9.47 15.79 38.51
CA TYR A 254 10.57 15.74 39.48
C TYR A 254 10.96 17.13 39.99
N ASN A 255 11.18 18.07 39.08
CA ASN A 255 11.55 19.45 39.41
C ASN A 255 10.38 20.19 40.07
N ILE A 256 9.15 19.95 39.61
CA ILE A 256 7.95 20.53 40.22
C ILE A 256 7.80 20.05 41.67
N ALA A 257 8.01 18.76 41.94
CA ALA A 257 7.94 18.19 43.28
C ALA A 257 9.05 18.74 44.21
N GLU A 258 10.26 18.95 43.70
CA GLU A 258 11.37 19.54 44.47
C GLU A 258 11.11 21.01 44.81
N ASN A 259 10.65 21.79 43.83
CA ASN A 259 10.34 23.21 44.02
C ASN A 259 9.12 23.42 44.93
N TRP A 260 8.15 22.52 44.90
CA TRP A 260 7.03 22.52 45.83
C TRP A 260 7.49 22.15 47.25
N ARG A 261 8.36 21.14 47.40
CA ARG A 261 8.95 20.76 48.70
C ARG A 261 9.74 21.90 49.34
N THR A 262 10.51 22.64 48.54
CA THR A 262 11.33 23.76 49.02
C THR A 262 10.55 25.05 49.21
N ASN A 263 9.20 25.02 49.06
CA ASN A 263 8.31 26.19 49.12
C ASN A 263 8.70 27.31 48.14
N GLN A 264 9.40 27.00 47.05
CA GLN A 264 9.72 27.95 46.00
C GLN A 264 8.50 28.26 45.11
N ILE A 265 7.56 27.31 45.06
CA ILE A 265 6.30 27.40 44.30
C ILE A 265 5.14 27.24 45.30
N GLY A 266 4.14 28.12 45.22
CA GLY A 266 2.94 28.05 46.05
C GLY A 266 1.89 27.06 45.53
N ASP A 267 0.94 26.65 46.38
CA ASP A 267 -0.07 25.66 46.02
C ASP A 267 -0.92 26.06 44.80
N ALA A 268 -1.27 27.35 44.67
CA ALA A 268 -2.02 27.86 43.52
C ALA A 268 -1.26 27.76 42.19
N THR A 269 0.07 27.91 42.22
CA THR A 269 0.93 27.75 41.04
C THR A 269 1.12 26.29 40.66
N VAL A 270 1.20 25.38 41.64
CA VAL A 270 1.22 23.93 41.39
C VAL A 270 -0.10 23.50 40.75
N GLU A 271 -1.24 23.99 41.25
CA GLU A 271 -2.56 23.68 40.68
C GLU A 271 -2.69 24.14 39.22
N ASN A 272 -2.16 25.31 38.88
CA ASN A 272 -2.15 25.80 37.50
C ASN A 272 -1.21 24.98 36.60
N LEU A 273 -0.04 24.57 37.10
CA LEU A 273 0.87 23.68 36.37
C LEU A 273 0.23 22.31 36.12
N ILE A 274 -0.51 21.77 37.09
CA ILE A 274 -1.26 20.52 36.93
C ILE A 274 -2.35 20.67 35.86
N LYS A 275 -3.10 21.77 35.85
CA LYS A 275 -4.12 22.02 34.82
C LYS A 275 -3.54 22.19 33.41
N GLN A 276 -2.30 22.68 33.32
CA GLN A 276 -1.57 22.86 32.06
C GLN A 276 -0.78 21.63 31.64
N SER A 277 -0.73 20.58 32.47
CA SER A 277 0.09 19.40 32.21
C SER A 277 -0.41 18.65 30.98
N PHE A 278 0.50 18.03 30.24
CA PHE A 278 0.15 17.30 29.03
C PHE A 278 -0.84 16.17 29.30
N LEU A 279 -0.69 15.50 30.45
CA LEU A 279 -1.62 14.47 30.91
C LEU A 279 -3.06 14.99 31.07
N VAL A 280 -3.24 16.15 31.71
CA VAL A 280 -4.56 16.72 31.98
C VAL A 280 -5.19 17.26 30.70
N GLN A 281 -4.40 17.90 29.83
CA GLN A 281 -4.85 18.31 28.50
C GLN A 281 -5.30 17.11 27.67
N LEU A 282 -4.58 15.99 27.73
CA LEU A 282 -4.93 14.75 27.05
C LEU A 282 -6.23 14.15 27.58
N CYS A 283 -6.41 14.11 28.91
CA CYS A 283 -7.66 13.64 29.54
C CYS A 283 -8.87 14.52 29.20
N GLN A 284 -8.67 15.82 28.97
CA GLN A 284 -9.73 16.75 28.59
C GLN A 284 -10.06 16.71 27.09
N SER A 285 -9.18 16.15 26.26
CA SER A 285 -9.41 16.02 24.82
C SER A 285 -10.57 15.08 24.52
N GLY A 286 -11.46 15.47 23.60
CA GLY A 286 -12.57 14.61 23.16
C GLY A 286 -12.09 13.30 22.54
N SER A 287 -10.88 13.30 21.97
CA SER A 287 -10.25 12.14 21.32
C SER A 287 -9.82 11.03 22.29
N SER A 288 -9.64 11.34 23.59
CA SER A 288 -9.24 10.35 24.60
C SER A 288 -10.42 9.70 25.34
N GLN A 289 -11.65 10.13 25.07
CA GLN A 289 -12.85 9.63 25.75
C GLN A 289 -13.04 8.12 25.51
N GLY A 290 -13.08 7.35 26.59
CA GLY A 290 -13.23 5.89 26.56
C GLY A 290 -11.93 5.10 26.38
N PHE A 291 -10.78 5.78 26.18
CA PHE A 291 -9.47 5.15 26.00
C PHE A 291 -8.60 5.15 27.26
N TRP A 292 -9.15 5.52 28.42
CA TRP A 292 -8.45 5.45 29.69
C TRP A 292 -9.40 5.09 30.83
N ASN A 293 -8.85 4.49 31.88
CA ASN A 293 -9.53 4.30 33.15
C ASN A 293 -8.58 4.62 34.30
N SER A 294 -9.12 4.75 35.52
CA SER A 294 -8.32 5.10 36.71
C SER A 294 -7.21 4.09 36.98
N GLU A 295 -7.43 2.80 36.72
CA GLU A 295 -6.44 1.73 36.95
C GLU A 295 -5.27 1.79 35.96
N MET A 296 -5.55 2.14 34.72
CA MET A 296 -4.55 2.33 33.67
C MET A 296 -3.68 3.54 33.97
N LEU A 297 -4.27 4.68 34.32
CA LEU A 297 -3.51 5.88 34.69
C LEU A 297 -2.64 5.64 35.93
N LYS A 298 -3.17 4.93 36.95
CA LYS A 298 -2.36 4.49 38.11
C LYS A 298 -1.17 3.64 37.69
N THR A 299 -1.37 2.72 36.74
CA THR A 299 -0.31 1.84 36.24
C THR A 299 0.76 2.63 35.48
N VAL A 300 0.35 3.57 34.61
CA VAL A 300 1.27 4.47 33.88
C VAL A 300 2.07 5.34 34.85
N MET A 301 1.40 5.99 35.80
CA MET A 301 2.05 6.85 36.80
C MET A 301 2.99 6.06 37.71
N LYS A 302 2.61 4.84 38.11
CA LYS A 302 3.47 3.96 38.92
C LYS A 302 4.72 3.55 38.14
N ASN A 303 4.59 3.18 36.87
CA ASN A 303 5.74 2.81 36.05
C ASN A 303 6.70 4.00 35.86
N TYR A 304 6.17 5.21 35.67
CA TYR A 304 6.97 6.43 35.63
C TYR A 304 7.69 6.70 36.98
N TYR A 305 6.96 6.57 38.08
CA TYR A 305 7.51 6.72 39.44
C TYR A 305 8.66 5.73 39.72
N ASP A 306 8.47 4.47 39.35
CA ASP A 306 9.49 3.42 39.50
C ASP A 306 10.72 3.68 38.60
N SER A 307 10.53 4.31 37.44
CA SER A 307 11.63 4.73 36.56
C SER A 307 12.46 5.85 37.20
N ILE A 308 11.82 6.92 37.68
CA ILE A 308 12.50 8.04 38.33
C ILE A 308 13.25 7.59 39.58
N ASN A 309 12.65 6.71 40.39
CA ASN A 309 13.31 6.22 41.60
C ASN A 309 14.58 5.42 41.30
N LYS A 310 14.64 4.71 40.17
CA LYS A 310 15.86 4.02 39.73
C LYS A 310 16.91 4.97 39.20
N GLU A 311 16.50 6.08 38.58
CA GLU A 311 17.40 7.01 37.91
C GLU A 311 18.04 8.04 38.86
N PHE A 312 17.28 8.56 39.84
CA PHE A 312 17.72 9.69 40.66
C PHE A 312 18.08 9.36 42.12
N ASP A 313 17.90 8.10 42.57
CA ASP A 313 18.05 7.66 43.97
C ASP A 313 17.46 8.67 44.98
N ALA A 314 16.22 9.10 44.69
CA ALA A 314 15.63 10.27 45.34
C ALA A 314 15.38 10.06 46.85
N PRO A 315 15.57 11.09 47.70
CA PRO A 315 15.25 11.05 49.14
C PRO A 315 13.79 10.69 49.42
N GLU A 316 13.52 10.00 50.54
CA GLU A 316 12.18 9.53 50.92
C GLU A 316 11.12 10.66 51.02
N GLU A 317 11.53 11.88 51.36
CA GLU A 317 10.64 13.04 51.42
C GLU A 317 10.25 13.55 50.02
N GLN A 318 11.17 13.51 49.05
CA GLN A 318 10.89 13.89 47.67
C GLN A 318 9.96 12.88 47.00
N ARG A 319 10.11 11.61 47.35
CA ARG A 319 9.19 10.52 46.97
C ARG A 319 7.76 10.77 47.44
N LYS A 320 7.58 11.25 48.68
CA LYS A 320 6.25 11.58 49.25
C LYS A 320 5.63 12.80 48.56
N SER A 321 6.43 13.81 48.21
CA SER A 321 5.95 14.97 47.46
C SER A 321 5.53 14.62 46.05
N LEU A 322 6.29 13.78 45.34
CA LEU A 322 5.96 13.30 44.01
C LEU A 322 4.68 12.45 44.00
N ASP A 323 4.55 11.51 44.94
CA ASP A 323 3.35 10.68 45.10
C ASP A 323 2.10 11.53 45.37
N ARG A 324 2.22 12.51 46.28
CA ARG A 324 1.13 13.46 46.55
C ARG A 324 0.72 14.24 45.32
N LEU A 325 1.69 14.65 44.50
CA LEU A 325 1.44 15.43 43.29
C LEU A 325 0.74 14.58 42.22
N LEU A 326 1.19 13.34 42.00
CA LEU A 326 0.55 12.39 41.08
C LEU A 326 -0.87 12.00 41.52
N MET A 327 -1.14 11.92 42.82
CA MET A 327 -2.49 11.67 43.33
C MET A 327 -3.43 12.87 43.10
N ILE A 328 -2.92 14.11 43.18
CA ILE A 328 -3.70 15.32 42.89
C ILE A 328 -4.00 15.38 41.39
N THR A 329 -3.03 15.11 40.51
CA THR A 329 -3.23 15.10 39.06
C THR A 329 -4.25 14.03 38.65
N LEU A 330 -4.18 12.83 39.23
CA LEU A 330 -5.14 11.76 38.97
C LEU A 330 -6.56 12.16 39.38
N ARG A 331 -6.73 12.79 40.54
CA ARG A 331 -8.03 13.32 40.98
C ARG A 331 -8.57 14.37 40.01
N TYR A 332 -7.72 15.27 39.51
CA TYR A 332 -8.11 16.23 38.48
C TYR A 332 -8.60 15.55 37.20
N CYS A 333 -7.91 14.50 36.75
CA CYS A 333 -8.32 13.72 35.58
C CYS A 333 -9.70 13.05 35.80
N GLU A 334 -9.94 12.48 36.98
CA GLU A 334 -11.23 11.87 37.35
C GLU A 334 -12.37 12.89 37.51
N GLU A 335 -12.08 14.10 38.00
CA GLU A 335 -13.08 15.16 38.10
C GLU A 335 -13.46 15.66 36.70
N THR A 336 -12.48 15.80 35.79
CA THR A 336 -12.74 16.19 34.40
C THR A 336 -13.56 15.16 33.63
N SER A 337 -13.39 13.87 33.89
CA SER A 337 -14.17 12.81 33.21
C SER A 337 -15.60 12.69 33.69
N ARG A 338 -15.93 13.19 34.89
CA ARG A 338 -17.30 13.23 35.41
C ARG A 338 -18.09 14.44 34.93
N THR A 339 -17.39 15.50 34.53
CA THR A 339 -18.01 16.76 34.07
C THR A 339 -18.26 16.81 32.56
N GLN A 340 -17.61 15.95 31.79
CA GLN A 340 -17.84 15.73 30.36
C GLN A 340 -18.80 14.56 30.16
#